data_AF-A0A931CCY3-F1
#
_entry.id   AF-A0A931CCY3-F1
#
_cell.length_a   1.000
_cell.length_b   1.000
_cell.length_c   1.000
_cell.angle_alpha   90.00
_cell.angle_beta   90.00
_cell.angle_gamma   90.00
#
_symmetry.space_group_name_H-M   'P 1'
#
loop_
_entity.id
_entity.type
_entity.pdbx_description
1 polymer ?
#
loop_
_entity_poly.entity_id
_entity_poly.type
_entity_poly.pdbx_seq_one_letter_code
_entity_poly.pdbx_strand_id
1 'polypeptide(L)'
;MPAPLRSALDAGDPILFVSPHLDDAVLSCGALLEVAARHCPVIVATIFTTAGPPPHTHAARGFMRACGSDDAASLYSARRREDADVLAQLAVQPVHLGFADALFRRRRRGGPMRERLGRVVPELAHRYPTYHFDIARGRLAHGDRPLIRDVLAAIRATARRAGAKLLFCPLGVGRHVDHLIGRLAGTQFREHAVYYSDFPYDLVAPVDTRFVSAHALTPWRLSTGVAAKGRLISGYRSQVAGLFHGGVIPAVPEVYYCPRP
;
A
#
# COMPACT_ATOMS: atom_id res chain seq x y z
N MET A 1 -1.53 -15.80 -17.45
CA MET A 1 -2.51 -14.88 -16.86
C MET A 1 -3.57 -15.71 -16.15
N PRO A 2 -3.94 -15.40 -14.90
CA PRO A 2 -4.94 -16.12 -14.11
C PRO A 2 -6.36 -15.94 -14.69
N ALA A 3 -7.23 -16.92 -14.48
CA ALA A 3 -8.60 -16.90 -15.03
C ALA A 3 -9.45 -15.69 -14.57
N PRO A 4 -9.43 -15.27 -13.29
CA PRO A 4 -10.20 -14.10 -12.85
C PRO A 4 -9.75 -12.80 -13.55
N LEU A 5 -8.44 -12.62 -13.72
CA LEU A 5 -7.90 -11.46 -14.43
C LEU A 5 -8.26 -11.49 -15.91
N ARG A 6 -8.08 -12.64 -16.58
CA ARG A 6 -8.46 -12.78 -18.00
C ARG A 6 -9.94 -12.45 -18.21
N SER A 7 -10.82 -13.04 -17.39
CA SER A 7 -12.27 -12.80 -17.46
C SER A 7 -12.61 -11.32 -17.28
N ALA A 8 -12.01 -10.65 -16.30
CA ALA A 8 -12.23 -9.23 -16.08
C ALA A 8 -11.78 -8.36 -17.27
N LEU A 9 -10.61 -8.66 -17.85
CA LEU A 9 -10.10 -7.93 -19.02
C LEU A 9 -10.95 -8.17 -20.28
N ASP A 10 -11.35 -9.42 -20.54
CA ASP A 10 -12.16 -9.79 -21.70
C ASP A 10 -13.57 -9.18 -21.62
N ALA A 11 -14.15 -9.10 -20.41
CA ALA A 11 -15.46 -8.49 -20.17
C ALA A 11 -15.41 -6.94 -20.07
N GLY A 12 -14.22 -6.34 -19.98
CA GLY A 12 -14.07 -4.91 -19.69
C GLY A 12 -14.55 -4.51 -18.28
N ASP A 13 -14.57 -5.47 -17.35
CA ASP A 13 -15.03 -5.24 -15.97
C ASP A 13 -14.02 -4.37 -15.20
N PRO A 14 -14.48 -3.36 -14.43
CA PRO A 14 -13.59 -2.52 -13.64
C PRO A 14 -12.74 -3.32 -12.64
N ILE A 15 -11.48 -2.94 -12.51
CA ILE A 15 -10.52 -3.57 -11.58
C ILE A 15 -10.10 -2.55 -10.53
N LEU A 16 -10.08 -2.96 -9.26
CA LEU A 16 -9.62 -2.14 -8.14
C LEU A 16 -8.31 -2.68 -7.56
N PHE A 17 -7.29 -1.84 -7.52
CA PHE A 17 -6.04 -2.08 -6.81
C PHE A 17 -6.07 -1.35 -5.47
N VAL A 18 -5.76 -2.06 -4.40
CA VAL A 18 -5.65 -1.53 -3.04
C VAL A 18 -4.17 -1.27 -2.77
N SER A 19 -3.79 0.00 -2.65
CA SER A 19 -2.43 0.42 -2.32
C SER A 19 -2.36 0.82 -0.84
N PRO A 20 -1.45 0.26 -0.01
CA PRO A 20 -1.24 0.76 1.34
C PRO A 20 -0.80 2.22 1.34
N HIS A 21 0.28 2.52 0.63
CA HIS A 21 0.89 3.85 0.54
C HIS A 21 0.90 4.39 -0.90
N LEU A 22 1.29 5.66 -1.02
CA LEU A 22 1.30 6.45 -2.26
C LEU A 22 2.50 6.09 -3.14
N ASP A 23 2.53 4.84 -3.63
CA ASP A 23 3.59 4.23 -4.44
C ASP A 23 3.39 2.71 -4.65
N ASP A 24 2.96 1.99 -3.60
CA ASP A 24 3.01 0.52 -3.55
C ASP A 24 2.37 -0.21 -4.74
N ALA A 25 1.18 0.21 -5.16
CA ALA A 25 0.50 -0.40 -6.30
C ALA A 25 1.29 -0.24 -7.60
N VAL A 26 1.96 0.90 -7.82
CA VAL A 26 2.79 1.10 -9.01
C VAL A 26 4.13 0.38 -8.87
N LEU A 27 4.75 0.39 -7.69
CA LEU A 27 5.96 -0.36 -7.40
C LEU A 27 5.77 -1.86 -7.70
N SER A 28 4.65 -2.41 -7.25
CA SER A 28 4.36 -3.84 -7.29
C SER A 28 3.64 -4.29 -8.57
N CYS A 29 2.84 -3.41 -9.18
CA CYS A 29 1.93 -3.76 -10.28
C CYS A 29 1.98 -2.83 -11.49
N GLY A 30 2.96 -1.92 -11.61
CA GLY A 30 3.00 -0.91 -12.67
C GLY A 30 2.88 -1.47 -14.10
N ALA A 31 3.48 -2.62 -14.40
CA ALA A 31 3.36 -3.26 -15.71
C ALA A 31 1.95 -3.84 -15.92
N LEU A 32 1.35 -4.46 -14.90
CA LEU A 32 -0.04 -4.93 -15.00
C LEU A 32 -1.04 -3.77 -15.09
N LEU A 33 -0.83 -2.67 -14.35
CA LEU A 33 -1.66 -1.47 -14.43
C LEU A 33 -1.68 -0.92 -15.87
N GLU A 34 -0.51 -0.83 -16.51
CA GLU A 34 -0.39 -0.39 -17.89
C GLU A 34 -1.13 -1.32 -18.87
N VAL A 35 -1.06 -2.65 -18.65
CA VAL A 35 -1.83 -3.60 -19.47
C VAL A 35 -3.33 -3.45 -19.21
N ALA A 36 -3.77 -3.48 -17.96
CA ALA A 36 -5.18 -3.50 -17.60
C ALA A 36 -5.93 -2.23 -18.04
N ALA A 37 -5.28 -1.07 -17.91
CA ALA A 37 -5.88 0.22 -18.29
C ALA A 37 -6.17 0.36 -19.79
N ARG A 38 -5.55 -0.47 -20.64
CA ARG A 38 -5.87 -0.55 -22.08
C ARG A 38 -7.16 -1.32 -22.39
N HIS A 39 -7.67 -2.09 -21.45
CA HIS A 39 -8.80 -3.01 -21.66
C HIS A 39 -10.03 -2.66 -20.82
N CYS A 40 -9.85 -2.09 -19.63
CA CYS A 40 -10.93 -1.84 -18.69
C CYS A 40 -10.66 -0.62 -17.80
N PRO A 41 -11.67 -0.06 -17.13
CA PRO A 41 -11.46 0.96 -16.10
C PRO A 41 -10.65 0.39 -14.93
N VAL A 42 -9.55 1.07 -14.59
CA VAL A 42 -8.70 0.70 -13.46
C VAL A 42 -8.71 1.80 -12.42
N ILE A 43 -8.89 1.39 -11.16
CA ILE A 43 -8.91 2.27 -10.00
C ILE A 43 -7.80 1.83 -9.06
N VAL A 44 -7.03 2.79 -8.53
CA VAL A 44 -6.10 2.56 -7.42
C VAL A 44 -6.63 3.29 -6.20
N ALA A 45 -7.09 2.53 -5.21
CA ALA A 45 -7.48 3.06 -3.91
C ALA A 45 -6.31 2.99 -2.93
N THR A 46 -5.75 4.15 -2.61
CA THR A 46 -4.63 4.27 -1.67
C THR A 46 -5.14 4.56 -0.27
N ILE A 47 -4.80 3.69 0.68
CA ILE A 47 -5.34 3.71 2.05
C ILE A 47 -4.74 4.86 2.85
N PHE A 48 -3.43 4.83 3.05
CA PHE A 48 -2.72 5.69 3.99
C PHE A 48 -2.12 6.90 3.27
N THR A 49 -2.94 7.92 3.11
CA THR A 49 -2.66 9.10 2.26
C THR A 49 -2.51 10.39 3.04
N THR A 50 -2.49 10.30 4.38
CA THR A 50 -2.31 11.45 5.27
C THR A 50 -1.29 11.16 6.37
N ALA A 51 -0.80 12.25 6.97
CA ALA A 51 -0.05 12.25 8.21
C ALA A 51 -0.87 12.88 9.33
N GLY A 52 -0.69 12.37 10.56
CA GLY A 52 -1.16 13.02 11.78
C GLY A 52 -0.35 14.29 12.09
N PRO A 53 -0.90 15.23 12.90
CA PRO A 53 -0.24 16.49 13.23
C PRO A 53 0.96 16.29 14.18
N PRO A 54 1.86 17.29 14.29
CA PRO A 54 2.98 17.26 15.25
C PRO A 54 2.50 17.18 16.71
N PRO A 55 3.39 16.77 17.64
CA PRO A 55 4.80 16.45 17.42
C PRO A 55 5.01 15.03 16.85
N HIS A 56 6.03 14.86 16.00
CA HIS A 56 6.35 13.58 15.33
C HIS A 56 7.42 12.80 16.09
N THR A 57 7.41 11.46 16.03
CA THR A 57 8.45 10.58 16.60
C THR A 57 9.79 10.72 15.87
N HIS A 58 10.88 10.21 16.46
CA HIS A 58 12.17 10.14 15.78
C HIS A 58 12.09 9.40 14.44
N ALA A 59 11.36 8.28 14.39
CA ALA A 59 11.16 7.50 13.15
C ALA A 59 10.42 8.31 12.08
N ALA A 60 9.33 8.99 12.44
CA ALA A 60 8.59 9.84 11.50
C ALA A 60 9.45 11.01 11.00
N ARG A 61 10.23 11.67 11.87
CA ARG A 61 11.18 12.72 11.45
C ARG A 61 12.29 12.18 10.54
N GLY A 62 12.81 10.99 10.81
CA GLY A 62 13.79 10.33 9.96
C GLY A 62 13.23 10.04 8.57
N PHE A 63 12.01 9.50 8.50
CA PHE A 63 11.30 9.28 7.24
C PHE A 63 11.08 10.60 6.47
N MET A 64 10.57 11.64 7.11
CA MET A 64 10.35 12.93 6.45
C MET A 64 11.66 13.49 5.86
N ARG A 65 12.76 13.46 6.64
CA ARG A 65 14.09 13.91 6.15
C ARG A 65 14.60 13.06 4.99
N ALA A 66 14.39 11.75 5.01
CA ALA A 66 14.76 10.87 3.91
C ALA A 66 13.97 11.20 2.63
N CYS A 67 12.73 11.68 2.77
CA CYS A 67 11.91 12.21 1.69
C CYS A 67 12.20 13.69 1.34
N GLY A 68 13.21 14.32 1.97
CA GLY A 68 13.57 15.72 1.72
C GLY A 68 12.55 16.73 2.25
N SER A 69 11.82 16.41 3.31
CA SER A 69 10.81 17.30 3.92
C SER A 69 10.94 17.34 5.44
N ASP A 70 10.56 18.46 6.05
CA ASP A 70 10.45 18.60 7.52
C ASP A 70 9.00 18.79 7.99
N ASP A 71 8.05 18.88 7.06
CA ASP A 71 6.62 19.07 7.35
C ASP A 71 5.78 17.93 6.77
N ALA A 72 5.11 17.19 7.66
CA ALA A 72 4.35 16.01 7.29
C ALA A 72 3.15 16.33 6.39
N ALA A 73 2.50 17.47 6.60
CA ALA A 73 1.35 17.88 5.79
C ALA A 73 1.77 18.18 4.35
N SER A 74 2.84 18.93 4.17
CA SER A 74 3.44 19.24 2.87
C SER A 74 3.95 17.99 2.17
N LEU A 75 4.62 17.07 2.90
CA LEU A 75 5.07 15.80 2.36
C LEU A 75 3.92 14.97 1.80
N TYR A 76 2.86 14.72 2.57
CA TYR A 76 1.73 13.91 2.07
C TYR A 76 0.93 14.65 0.99
N SER A 77 0.91 15.99 1.01
CA SER A 77 0.36 16.78 -0.10
C SER A 77 1.15 16.56 -1.40
N ALA A 78 2.49 16.54 -1.33
CA ALA A 78 3.34 16.24 -2.46
C ALA A 78 3.19 14.80 -2.93
N ARG A 79 3.20 13.82 -2.02
CA ARG A 79 3.01 12.40 -2.35
C ARG A 79 1.67 12.12 -3.05
N ARG A 80 0.59 12.78 -2.64
CA ARG A 80 -0.72 12.65 -3.32
C ARG A 80 -0.67 13.20 -4.74
N ARG A 81 0.05 14.31 -4.98
CA ARG A 81 0.26 14.83 -6.33
C ARG A 81 1.09 13.88 -7.18
N GLU A 82 2.22 13.40 -6.64
CA GLU A 82 3.06 12.40 -7.33
C GLU A 82 2.25 11.17 -7.76
N ASP A 83 1.44 10.62 -6.86
CA ASP A 83 0.58 9.47 -7.15
C ASP A 83 -0.46 9.77 -8.24
N ALA A 84 -1.15 10.91 -8.15
CA ALA A 84 -2.11 11.33 -9.16
C ALA A 84 -1.45 11.54 -10.54
N ASP A 85 -0.27 12.17 -10.58
CA ASP A 85 0.48 12.45 -11.80
C ASP A 85 0.98 11.15 -12.46
N VAL A 86 1.43 10.18 -11.67
CA VAL A 86 1.88 8.87 -12.19
C VAL A 86 0.70 8.05 -12.72
N LEU A 87 -0.40 7.98 -11.96
CA LEU A 87 -1.57 7.20 -12.37
C LEU A 87 -2.29 7.81 -13.58
N ALA A 88 -2.28 9.15 -13.71
CA ALA A 88 -2.82 9.84 -14.88
C ALA A 88 -2.10 9.45 -16.18
N GLN A 89 -0.78 9.21 -16.15
CA GLN A 89 -0.03 8.73 -17.32
C GLN A 89 -0.51 7.38 -17.84
N LEU A 90 -1.16 6.59 -16.98
CA LEU A 90 -1.71 5.28 -17.31
C LEU A 90 -3.23 5.30 -17.58
N ALA A 91 -3.87 6.48 -17.53
CA ALA A 91 -5.33 6.60 -17.50
C ALA A 91 -6.00 5.80 -16.35
N VAL A 92 -5.28 5.65 -15.23
CA VAL A 92 -5.77 4.97 -14.01
C VAL A 92 -6.37 5.99 -13.06
N GLN A 93 -7.52 5.70 -12.46
CA GLN A 93 -8.18 6.60 -11.52
C GLN A 93 -7.59 6.47 -10.10
N PRO A 94 -6.99 7.54 -9.53
CA PRO A 94 -6.59 7.55 -8.12
C PRO A 94 -7.79 7.79 -7.19
N VAL A 95 -7.84 7.07 -6.07
CA VAL A 95 -8.76 7.31 -4.95
C VAL A 95 -7.96 7.31 -3.65
N HIS A 96 -7.77 8.49 -3.05
CA HIS A 96 -7.05 8.64 -1.78
C HIS A 96 -8.03 8.57 -0.59
N LEU A 97 -7.94 7.51 0.22
CA LEU A 97 -8.92 7.21 1.26
C LEU A 97 -8.76 8.02 2.57
N GLY A 98 -7.71 8.83 2.68
CA GLY A 98 -7.53 9.79 3.78
C GLY A 98 -7.02 9.22 5.10
N PHE A 99 -6.71 7.93 5.21
CA PHE A 99 -6.23 7.36 6.48
C PHE A 99 -4.77 7.75 6.77
N ALA A 100 -4.44 7.83 8.06
CA ALA A 100 -3.10 8.18 8.52
C ALA A 100 -2.16 6.96 8.53
N ASP A 101 -0.99 7.15 7.92
CA ASP A 101 0.12 6.20 7.91
C ASP A 101 0.55 5.80 9.33
N ALA A 102 0.95 4.54 9.51
CA ALA A 102 1.42 3.96 10.77
C ALA A 102 2.40 4.85 11.54
N LEU A 103 3.35 5.50 10.86
CA LEU A 103 4.35 6.39 11.45
C LEU A 103 3.74 7.58 12.19
N PHE A 104 2.55 8.01 11.78
CA PHE A 104 1.87 9.19 12.31
C PHE A 104 0.61 8.86 13.13
N ARG A 105 0.31 7.58 13.36
CA ARG A 105 -0.86 7.15 14.15
C ARG A 105 -0.64 7.37 15.65
N ARG A 106 -1.49 8.19 16.26
CA ARG A 106 -1.51 8.43 17.72
C ARG A 106 -2.41 7.47 18.48
N ARG A 107 -2.02 7.11 19.71
CA ARG A 107 -2.82 6.33 20.65
C ARG A 107 -4.11 7.10 21.01
N ARG A 108 -5.27 6.44 20.90
CA ARG A 108 -6.59 7.03 21.24
C ARG A 108 -6.82 7.21 22.76
N ARG A 109 -5.99 6.60 23.60
CA ARG A 109 -6.10 6.59 25.06
C ARG A 109 -4.72 6.80 25.68
N GLY A 110 -4.32 8.06 25.84
CA GLY A 110 -3.38 8.44 26.89
C GLY A 110 -4.18 9.06 28.03
N GLY A 111 -3.90 8.70 29.29
CA GLY A 111 -4.36 9.55 30.39
C GLY A 111 -3.78 10.97 30.23
N PRO A 112 -4.38 12.02 30.84
CA PRO A 112 -3.95 13.40 30.65
C PRO A 112 -2.45 13.63 30.92
N MET A 113 -1.87 12.87 31.85
CA MET A 113 -0.43 12.87 32.12
C MET A 113 0.42 12.37 30.94
N ARG A 114 -0.02 11.32 30.23
CA ARG A 114 0.66 10.81 29.03
C ARG A 114 0.50 11.72 27.83
N GLU A 115 -0.62 12.42 27.70
CA GLU A 115 -0.77 13.43 26.63
C GLU A 115 0.18 14.61 26.84
N ARG A 116 0.32 15.08 28.08
CA ARG A 116 1.30 16.12 28.44
C ARG A 116 2.74 15.65 28.18
N LEU A 117 3.09 14.45 28.65
CA LEU A 117 4.40 13.84 28.39
C LEU A 117 4.64 13.60 26.90
N GLY A 118 3.60 13.25 26.15
CA GLY A 118 3.64 13.02 24.70
C GLY A 118 3.94 14.26 23.86
N ARG A 119 3.78 15.47 24.43
CA ARG A 119 4.25 16.72 23.79
C ARG A 119 5.77 16.85 23.82
N VAL A 120 6.41 16.26 24.83
CA VAL A 120 7.87 16.29 25.04
C VAL A 120 8.52 15.03 24.47
N VAL A 121 7.89 13.87 24.61
CA VAL A 121 8.35 12.56 24.13
C VAL A 121 7.26 11.91 23.26
N PRO A 122 7.23 12.21 21.95
CA PRO A 122 6.16 11.80 21.03
C PRO A 122 5.95 10.28 20.97
N GLU A 123 7.00 9.50 21.19
CA GLU A 123 6.98 8.03 21.21
C GLU A 123 5.97 7.50 22.25
N LEU A 124 5.74 8.20 23.36
CA LEU A 124 4.77 7.78 24.38
C LEU A 124 3.31 7.88 23.89
N ALA A 125 3.05 8.80 22.97
CA ALA A 125 1.73 9.09 22.41
C ALA A 125 1.46 8.37 21.07
N HIS A 126 2.47 7.81 20.42
CA HIS A 126 2.31 7.11 19.14
C HIS A 126 1.99 5.63 19.32
N ARG A 127 1.23 5.07 18.37
CA ARG A 127 0.80 3.67 18.41
C ARG A 127 1.94 2.72 18.10
N TYR A 128 2.80 3.15 17.19
CA TYR A 128 3.98 2.44 16.73
C TYR A 128 5.22 3.28 17.06
N PRO A 129 5.65 3.31 18.34
CA PRO A 129 6.77 4.15 18.78
C PRO A 129 8.10 3.74 18.17
N THR A 130 8.24 2.46 17.79
CA THR A 130 9.48 1.90 17.23
C THR A 130 9.23 1.25 15.87
N TYR A 131 9.85 1.81 14.82
CA TYR A 131 9.74 1.33 13.44
C TYR A 131 10.14 -0.16 13.30
N HIS A 132 11.34 -0.51 13.74
CA HIS A 132 11.88 -1.88 13.59
C HIS A 132 11.20 -2.93 14.48
N PHE A 133 10.62 -2.54 15.62
CA PHE A 133 10.06 -3.49 16.58
C PHE A 133 8.55 -3.73 16.40
N ASP A 134 7.79 -2.72 15.98
CA ASP A 134 6.33 -2.82 15.94
C ASP A 134 5.78 -2.84 14.52
N ILE A 135 6.32 -2.00 13.62
CA ILE A 135 5.85 -1.87 12.24
C ILE A 135 6.39 -3.01 11.37
N ALA A 136 7.71 -3.25 11.39
CA ALA A 136 8.36 -4.28 10.57
C ALA A 136 8.15 -5.72 11.09
N ARG A 137 7.68 -5.91 12.34
CA ARG A 137 7.36 -7.24 12.89
C ARG A 137 5.93 -7.71 12.55
N GLY A 138 5.11 -6.86 11.95
CA GLY A 138 3.76 -7.20 11.50
C GLY A 138 2.78 -7.55 12.62
N ARG A 139 2.93 -6.92 13.80
CA ARG A 139 1.99 -7.09 14.91
C ARG A 139 0.93 -5.98 14.84
N LEU A 140 -0.24 -6.31 14.29
CA LEU A 140 -1.38 -5.39 14.29
C LEU A 140 -1.79 -5.09 15.74
N ALA A 141 -1.82 -3.81 16.11
CA ALA A 141 -2.17 -3.43 17.47
C ALA A 141 -3.69 -3.62 17.67
N HIS A 142 -4.09 -4.11 18.84
CA HIS A 142 -5.52 -4.23 19.19
C HIS A 142 -6.29 -2.91 19.03
N GLY A 143 -5.61 -1.79 19.25
CA GLY A 143 -6.15 -0.44 19.08
C GLY A 143 -6.44 -0.02 17.63
N ASP A 144 -5.99 -0.80 16.64
CA ASP A 144 -6.27 -0.56 15.22
C ASP A 144 -7.55 -1.24 14.74
N ARG A 145 -8.25 -2.05 15.58
CA ARG A 145 -9.53 -2.67 15.19
C ARG A 145 -10.56 -1.68 14.60
N PRO A 146 -10.78 -0.48 15.20
CA PRO A 146 -11.67 0.51 14.59
C PRO A 146 -11.15 1.00 13.23
N LEU A 147 -9.85 1.30 13.13
CA LEU A 147 -9.21 1.72 11.89
C LEU A 147 -9.38 0.67 10.79
N ILE A 148 -9.09 -0.60 11.10
CA ILE A 148 -9.22 -1.72 10.15
C ILE A 148 -10.65 -1.81 9.64
N ARG A 149 -11.65 -1.74 10.54
CA ARG A 149 -13.06 -1.75 10.13
C ARG A 149 -13.38 -0.59 9.19
N ASP A 150 -12.92 0.62 9.51
CA ASP A 150 -13.21 1.83 8.74
C ASP A 150 -12.50 1.79 7.36
N VAL A 151 -11.27 1.29 7.30
CA VAL A 151 -10.51 1.04 6.05
C VAL A 151 -11.23 0.03 5.17
N LEU A 152 -11.64 -1.12 5.72
CA LEU A 152 -12.33 -2.16 4.96
C LEU A 152 -13.70 -1.66 4.45
N ALA A 153 -14.41 -0.85 5.23
CA ALA A 153 -15.64 -0.22 4.79
C ALA A 153 -15.40 0.75 3.62
N ALA A 154 -14.34 1.57 3.69
CA ALA A 154 -13.98 2.51 2.62
C ALA A 154 -13.58 1.80 1.32
N ILE A 155 -12.80 0.72 1.41
CA ILE A 155 -12.44 -0.11 0.25
C ILE A 155 -13.68 -0.74 -0.38
N ARG A 156 -14.57 -1.31 0.44
CA ARG A 156 -15.83 -1.90 -0.04
C ARG A 156 -16.73 -0.87 -0.71
N ALA A 157 -16.83 0.34 -0.16
CA ALA A 157 -17.60 1.42 -0.75
C ALA A 157 -16.99 1.85 -2.10
N THR A 158 -15.66 1.90 -2.19
CA THR A 158 -14.93 2.21 -3.44
C THR A 158 -15.15 1.14 -4.50
N ALA A 159 -15.01 -0.14 -4.15
CA ALA A 159 -15.26 -1.26 -5.04
C ALA A 159 -16.69 -1.24 -5.59
N ARG A 160 -17.69 -1.03 -4.72
CA ARG A 160 -19.10 -0.92 -5.11
C ARG A 160 -19.35 0.25 -6.05
N ARG A 161 -18.82 1.43 -5.75
CA ARG A 161 -18.98 2.63 -6.57
C ARG A 161 -18.35 2.47 -7.96
N ALA A 162 -17.22 1.78 -8.02
CA ALA A 162 -16.54 1.49 -9.28
C ALA A 162 -17.16 0.31 -10.05
N GLY A 163 -18.06 -0.47 -9.44
CA GLY A 163 -18.52 -1.74 -10.01
C GLY A 163 -17.41 -2.79 -10.14
N ALA A 164 -16.35 -2.68 -9.34
CA ALA A 164 -15.17 -3.52 -9.48
C ALA A 164 -15.44 -4.96 -9.01
N LYS A 165 -15.18 -5.92 -9.90
CA LYS A 165 -15.38 -7.36 -9.64
C LYS A 165 -14.10 -8.11 -9.32
N LEU A 166 -12.94 -7.48 -9.50
CA LEU A 166 -11.63 -8.05 -9.19
C LEU A 166 -10.83 -7.05 -8.35
N LEU A 167 -10.28 -7.55 -7.25
CA LEU A 167 -9.53 -6.77 -6.29
C LEU A 167 -8.08 -7.24 -6.26
N PHE A 168 -7.14 -6.31 -6.41
CA PHE A 168 -5.71 -6.56 -6.16
C PHE A 168 -5.34 -5.99 -4.80
N CYS A 169 -4.74 -6.80 -3.93
CA CYS A 169 -4.36 -6.42 -2.57
C CYS A 169 -2.87 -6.73 -2.32
N PRO A 170 -2.22 -6.06 -1.36
CA PRO A 170 -0.88 -6.44 -0.96
C PRO A 170 -0.87 -7.85 -0.35
N LEU A 171 -0.07 -8.72 -0.95
CA LEU A 171 1.00 -9.47 -0.30
C LEU A 171 1.12 -9.29 1.20
N GLY A 172 1.67 -8.17 1.67
CA GLY A 172 2.19 -7.98 3.02
C GLY A 172 3.57 -8.61 3.25
N VAL A 173 4.33 -8.84 2.18
CA VAL A 173 5.77 -9.12 2.19
C VAL A 173 6.50 -7.97 2.89
N GLY A 174 7.55 -8.26 3.65
CA GLY A 174 8.19 -7.28 4.54
C GLY A 174 7.41 -6.98 5.84
N ARG A 175 6.17 -7.48 5.96
CA ARG A 175 5.35 -7.47 7.19
C ARG A 175 5.04 -6.09 7.75
N HIS A 176 5.08 -5.05 6.92
CA HIS A 176 4.65 -3.72 7.32
C HIS A 176 3.16 -3.74 7.74
N VAL A 177 2.84 -3.17 8.90
CA VAL A 177 1.46 -3.22 9.45
C VAL A 177 0.41 -2.65 8.50
N ASP A 178 0.73 -1.59 7.75
CA ASP A 178 -0.20 -1.00 6.78
C ASP A 178 -0.49 -1.93 5.60
N HIS A 179 0.52 -2.66 5.11
CA HIS A 179 0.32 -3.66 4.07
C HIS A 179 -0.50 -4.83 4.60
N LEU A 180 -0.27 -5.25 5.85
CA LEU A 180 -1.09 -6.28 6.50
C LEU A 180 -2.55 -5.83 6.67
N ILE A 181 -2.81 -4.54 6.94
CA ILE A 181 -4.18 -4.00 6.96
C ILE A 181 -4.78 -4.03 5.55
N GLY A 182 -4.04 -3.60 4.52
CA GLY A 182 -4.48 -3.68 3.11
C GLY A 182 -4.79 -5.11 2.67
N ARG A 183 -3.99 -6.09 3.11
CA ARG A 183 -4.18 -7.52 2.83
C ARG A 183 -5.54 -8.03 3.32
N LEU A 184 -6.05 -7.49 4.42
CA LEU A 184 -7.35 -7.88 4.97
C LEU A 184 -8.52 -7.52 4.04
N ALA A 185 -8.34 -6.58 3.09
CA ALA A 185 -9.38 -6.29 2.11
C ALA A 185 -9.67 -7.54 1.26
N GLY A 186 -8.64 -8.21 0.74
CA GLY A 186 -8.82 -9.39 -0.10
C GLY A 186 -9.54 -10.56 0.60
N THR A 187 -9.43 -10.67 1.93
CA THR A 187 -10.12 -11.76 2.66
C THR A 187 -11.63 -11.60 2.68
N GLN A 188 -12.14 -10.39 2.41
CA GLN A 188 -13.57 -10.12 2.25
C GLN A 188 -14.10 -10.41 0.83
N PHE A 189 -13.21 -10.66 -0.13
CA PHE A 189 -13.51 -10.85 -1.56
C PHE A 189 -12.81 -12.12 -2.10
N ARG A 190 -12.79 -13.22 -1.34
CA ARG A 190 -11.87 -14.37 -1.53
C ARG A 190 -11.72 -14.86 -2.97
N GLU A 191 -12.81 -15.14 -3.67
CA GLU A 191 -12.79 -15.67 -5.05
C GLU A 191 -12.42 -14.61 -6.10
N HIS A 192 -12.45 -13.35 -5.69
CA HIS A 192 -12.27 -12.16 -6.51
C HIS A 192 -11.08 -11.31 -6.04
N ALA A 193 -10.16 -11.89 -5.26
CA ALA A 193 -9.00 -11.20 -4.70
C ALA A 193 -7.71 -11.85 -5.17
N VAL A 194 -6.86 -11.07 -5.83
CA VAL A 194 -5.48 -11.42 -6.19
C VAL A 194 -4.53 -10.64 -5.29
N TYR A 195 -3.46 -11.28 -4.82
CA TYR A 195 -2.49 -10.65 -3.95
C TYR A 195 -1.18 -10.38 -4.69
N TYR A 196 -0.74 -9.12 -4.80
CA TYR A 196 0.57 -8.81 -5.40
C TYR A 196 1.69 -8.95 -4.37
N SER A 197 2.86 -9.42 -4.78
CA SER A 197 4.08 -9.41 -3.97
C SER A 197 4.59 -7.98 -3.82
N ASP A 198 4.84 -7.54 -2.59
CA ASP A 198 5.18 -6.14 -2.30
C ASP A 198 6.63 -5.84 -2.69
N PHE A 199 6.80 -5.12 -3.79
CA PHE A 199 8.10 -4.66 -4.25
C PHE A 199 8.44 -3.30 -3.61
N PRO A 200 9.68 -3.05 -3.14
CA PRO A 200 10.88 -3.90 -3.24
C PRO A 200 11.09 -4.85 -2.07
N TYR A 201 10.14 -4.99 -1.14
CA TYR A 201 10.30 -5.83 0.04
C TYR A 201 10.56 -7.30 -0.32
N ASP A 202 9.98 -7.79 -1.40
CA ASP A 202 10.13 -9.15 -1.91
C ASP A 202 11.50 -9.48 -2.51
N LEU A 203 12.38 -8.48 -2.67
CA LEU A 203 13.78 -8.72 -3.04
C LEU A 203 14.57 -9.39 -1.90
N VAL A 204 14.17 -9.19 -0.65
CA VAL A 204 14.92 -9.65 0.53
C VAL A 204 14.06 -10.37 1.57
N ALA A 205 12.73 -10.18 1.55
CA ALA A 205 11.82 -10.80 2.50
C ALA A 205 11.02 -11.93 1.84
N PRO A 206 10.87 -13.09 2.52
CA PRO A 206 10.04 -14.17 2.03
C PRO A 206 8.55 -13.83 2.17
N VAL A 207 7.72 -14.49 1.37
CA VAL A 207 6.27 -14.45 1.52
C VAL A 207 5.79 -15.18 2.78
N ASP A 208 4.62 -14.79 3.28
CA ASP A 208 3.95 -15.48 4.38
C ASP A 208 3.30 -16.78 3.90
N THR A 209 4.04 -17.89 3.98
CA THR A 209 3.61 -19.21 3.50
C THR A 209 2.39 -19.75 4.23
N ARG A 210 2.15 -19.32 5.48
CA ARG A 210 0.94 -19.69 6.24
C ARG A 210 -0.28 -19.02 5.63
N PHE A 211 -0.19 -17.72 5.33
CA PHE A 211 -1.28 -17.00 4.68
C PHE A 211 -1.58 -17.57 3.28
N VAL A 212 -0.53 -17.78 2.47
CA VAL A 212 -0.63 -18.35 1.12
C VAL A 212 -1.32 -19.72 1.15
N SER A 213 -0.88 -20.62 2.04
CA SER A 213 -1.46 -21.95 2.19
C SER A 213 -2.91 -21.90 2.68
N ALA A 214 -3.21 -21.08 3.70
CA ALA A 214 -4.55 -20.96 4.28
C ALA A 214 -5.59 -20.36 3.31
N HIS A 215 -5.14 -19.63 2.30
CA HIS A 215 -5.99 -19.05 1.25
C HIS A 215 -5.88 -19.79 -0.09
N ALA A 216 -5.20 -20.94 -0.12
CA ALA A 216 -5.01 -21.78 -1.29
C ALA A 216 -4.46 -21.02 -2.51
N LEU A 217 -3.58 -20.03 -2.29
CA LEU A 217 -3.08 -19.16 -3.34
C LEU A 217 -1.93 -19.82 -4.13
N THR A 218 -1.87 -19.56 -5.43
CA THR A 218 -0.78 -20.02 -6.32
C THR A 218 -0.08 -18.84 -6.98
N PRO A 219 1.26 -18.89 -7.14
CA PRO A 219 2.01 -17.79 -7.72
C PRO A 219 1.81 -17.72 -9.24
N TRP A 220 1.70 -16.51 -9.77
CA TRP A 220 1.75 -16.17 -11.18
C TRP A 220 2.75 -15.03 -11.39
N ARG A 221 3.58 -15.13 -12.43
CA ARG A 221 4.60 -14.12 -12.74
C ARG A 221 4.27 -13.41 -14.05
N LEU A 222 4.45 -12.09 -14.05
CA LEU A 222 4.35 -11.24 -15.22
C LEU A 222 5.72 -10.60 -15.49
N SER A 223 6.35 -11.00 -16.60
CA SER A 223 7.68 -10.49 -16.99
C SER A 223 7.63 -9.44 -18.10
N THR A 224 6.48 -9.27 -18.77
CA THR A 224 6.29 -8.29 -19.84
C THR A 224 6.07 -6.89 -19.27
N GLY A 225 6.65 -5.86 -19.88
CA GLY A 225 6.45 -4.46 -19.46
C GLY A 225 7.28 -4.02 -18.24
N VAL A 226 8.09 -4.91 -17.66
CA VAL A 226 8.89 -4.63 -16.45
C VAL A 226 9.88 -3.47 -16.66
N ALA A 227 10.43 -3.31 -17.85
CA ALA A 227 11.34 -2.20 -18.16
C ALA A 227 10.64 -0.83 -18.14
N ALA A 228 9.34 -0.77 -18.48
CA ALA A 228 8.56 0.46 -18.42
C ALA A 228 8.19 0.85 -16.99
N LYS A 229 8.04 -0.14 -16.09
CA LYS A 229 7.75 0.06 -14.67
C LYS A 229 8.73 0.99 -13.97
N GLY A 230 10.02 0.91 -14.30
CA GLY A 230 11.05 1.78 -13.71
C GLY A 230 10.80 3.28 -13.95
N ARG A 231 10.20 3.65 -15.10
CA ARG A 231 9.84 5.04 -15.40
C ARG A 231 8.69 5.53 -14.52
N LEU A 232 7.68 4.68 -14.32
CA LEU A 232 6.54 5.00 -13.44
C LEU A 232 7.01 5.18 -12.00
N ILE A 233 7.85 4.26 -11.50
CA ILE A 233 8.41 4.31 -10.15
C ILE A 233 9.20 5.60 -9.93
N SER A 234 9.96 6.05 -10.93
CA SER A 234 10.73 7.30 -10.86
C SER A 234 9.86 8.56 -10.68
N GLY A 235 8.55 8.48 -10.97
CA GLY A 235 7.61 9.58 -10.72
C GLY A 235 7.34 9.85 -9.25
N TYR A 236 7.54 8.86 -8.37
CA TYR A 236 7.45 8.98 -6.91
C TYR A 236 8.73 9.56 -6.31
N ARG A 237 9.07 10.79 -6.70
CA ARG A 237 10.36 11.44 -6.41
C ARG A 237 10.68 11.48 -4.92
N SER A 238 9.68 11.69 -4.07
CA SER A 238 9.85 11.70 -2.62
C SER A 238 10.25 10.34 -2.02
N GLN A 239 10.06 9.23 -2.74
CA GLN A 239 10.23 7.86 -2.23
C GLN A 239 11.44 7.15 -2.83
N VAL A 240 11.75 7.41 -4.11
CA VAL A 240 12.78 6.66 -4.87
C VAL A 240 14.14 6.65 -4.16
N ALA A 241 14.60 7.80 -3.65
CA ALA A 241 15.90 7.90 -2.98
C ALA A 241 15.98 7.09 -1.68
N GLY A 242 14.85 6.97 -0.95
CA GLY A 242 14.77 6.18 0.27
C GLY A 242 14.62 4.67 0.02
N LEU A 243 14.04 4.28 -1.12
CA LEU A 243 13.76 2.89 -1.48
C LEU A 243 14.90 2.23 -2.26
N PHE A 244 15.56 2.96 -3.16
CA PHE A 244 16.57 2.44 -4.09
C PHE A 244 17.91 3.14 -3.89
N HIS A 245 18.74 2.57 -3.01
CA HIS A 245 20.09 3.07 -2.76
C HIS A 245 20.91 3.06 -4.07
N GLY A 246 21.44 4.23 -4.45
CA GLY A 246 22.18 4.40 -5.72
C GLY A 246 21.31 4.67 -6.95
N GLY A 247 19.99 4.85 -6.78
CA GLY A 247 19.08 5.29 -7.85
C GLY A 247 18.73 4.24 -8.89
N VAL A 248 19.21 3.01 -8.74
CA VAL A 248 18.91 1.91 -9.67
C VAL A 248 17.65 1.17 -9.20
N ILE A 249 16.62 1.19 -10.03
CA ILE A 249 15.37 0.45 -9.80
C ILE A 249 15.49 -0.92 -10.47
N PRO A 250 15.49 -2.04 -9.72
CA PRO A 250 15.62 -3.38 -10.29
C PRO A 250 14.48 -3.71 -11.26
N ALA A 251 14.83 -4.16 -12.46
CA ALA A 251 13.89 -4.69 -13.44
C ALA A 251 13.59 -6.17 -13.13
N VAL A 252 12.68 -6.43 -12.19
CA VAL A 252 12.27 -7.78 -11.80
C VAL A 252 10.81 -8.06 -12.20
N PRO A 253 10.46 -9.32 -12.54
CA PRO A 253 9.08 -9.70 -12.81
C PRO A 253 8.14 -9.34 -11.67
N GLU A 254 6.91 -8.95 -12.00
CA GLU A 254 5.85 -8.80 -11.02
C GLU A 254 5.33 -10.18 -10.62
N VAL A 255 5.09 -10.39 -9.33
CA VAL A 255 4.63 -11.65 -8.79
C VAL A 255 3.28 -11.44 -8.14
N TYR A 256 2.32 -12.30 -8.47
CA TYR A 256 0.96 -12.30 -7.97
C TYR A 256 0.63 -13.66 -7.37
N TYR A 257 -0.31 -13.68 -6.44
CA TYR A 257 -0.80 -14.86 -5.75
C TYR A 257 -2.31 -14.92 -5.92
N CYS A 258 -2.75 -15.90 -6.69
CA CYS A 258 -4.12 -15.98 -7.18
C CYS A 258 -4.86 -17.12 -6.45
N PRO A 259 -6.17 -16.99 -6.18
CA PRO A 259 -6.95 -18.11 -5.68
C PRO A 259 -6.90 -19.25 -6.69
N ARG A 260 -6.85 -20.49 -6.19
CA ARG A 260 -7.00 -21.66 -7.05
C ARG A 260 -8.36 -21.58 -7.76
N PRO A 261 -8.41 -21.92 -9.07
CA PRO A 261 -9.67 -22.04 -9.80
C PRO A 261 -10.57 -23.14 -9.21
#